data_AF-W4H9M6-F1
#
_entry.id   AF-W4H9M6-F1
#
_cell.length_a   1.000
_cell.length_b   1.000
_cell.length_c   1.000
_cell.angle_alpha   90.00
_cell.angle_beta   90.00
_cell.angle_gamma   90.00
#
_symmetry.space_group_name_H-M   'P 1'
#
loop_
_entity.id
_entity.type
_entity.pdbx_description
1 polymer ?
#
loop_
_entity_poly.entity_id
_entity_poly.type
_entity_poly.pdbx_seq_one_letter_code
_entity_poly.pdbx_strand_id
1 'polypeptide(L)'
;MSGIHKSLLKVQQAKVVSAVTQGAKFIGTHNGTFHCDEALAVSLLKILPRFESHAILRTRDLEKLSHCEAVVDVGGEYDFARIRLDHHQKTFTDALDGENTKLSSAGLVYKHFGRDILQTICDHSLSEPVLEIMYKKLYKGFVEHIDGIDNGVEVASGPSNYAITTSLSARVGYLNPRWNESQSDDVVNSRFHQVRSASSKSPNRLPRHHHLGHELDRVGIRRARAVLLRSVAAGAIHRRSGAQNSLPAA
;
A
#
# COMPACT_ATOMS: atom_id res chain seq x y z
N MET A 1 0.31 -15.15 -16.65
CA MET A 1 0.76 -14.25 -15.56
C MET A 1 -0.27 -14.32 -14.43
N SER A 2 0.15 -14.45 -13.16
CA SER A 2 -0.77 -14.56 -12.02
C SER A 2 -1.67 -13.32 -11.89
N GLY A 3 -2.86 -13.45 -11.28
CA GLY A 3 -3.81 -12.35 -11.06
C GLY A 3 -3.15 -11.13 -10.41
N ILE A 4 -2.29 -11.38 -9.42
CA ILE A 4 -1.45 -10.39 -8.73
C ILE A 4 -0.66 -9.47 -9.67
N HIS A 5 -0.01 -10.04 -10.69
CA HIS A 5 0.85 -9.24 -11.57
C HIS A 5 0.02 -8.31 -12.44
N LYS A 6 -1.21 -8.71 -12.80
CA LYS A 6 -2.15 -7.84 -13.49
C LYS A 6 -2.59 -6.68 -12.58
N SER A 7 -2.99 -6.96 -11.33
CA SER A 7 -3.42 -5.91 -10.40
C SER A 7 -2.31 -4.88 -10.13
N LEU A 8 -1.06 -5.33 -9.91
CA LEU A 8 0.08 -4.46 -9.69
C LEU A 8 0.44 -3.58 -10.90
N LEU A 9 0.45 -4.16 -12.10
CA LEU A 9 0.71 -3.41 -13.33
C LEU A 9 -0.37 -2.33 -13.56
N LYS A 10 -1.63 -2.63 -13.24
CA LYS A 10 -2.74 -1.67 -13.36
C LYS A 10 -2.62 -0.50 -12.38
N VAL A 11 -2.19 -0.74 -11.14
CA VAL A 11 -1.93 0.36 -10.18
C VAL A 11 -0.84 1.30 -10.72
N GLN A 12 0.24 0.76 -11.29
CA GLN A 12 1.36 1.55 -11.82
C GLN A 12 1.00 2.38 -13.05
N GLN A 13 -0.02 1.98 -13.82
CA GLN A 13 -0.45 2.63 -15.06
C GLN A 13 -1.62 3.60 -14.86
N ALA A 14 -2.03 3.84 -13.61
CA ALA A 14 -3.14 4.74 -13.31
C ALA A 14 -2.89 6.14 -13.89
N LYS A 15 -3.83 6.63 -14.71
CA LYS A 15 -3.76 8.00 -15.22
C LYS A 15 -3.98 8.98 -14.06
N VAL A 16 -3.03 9.86 -13.81
CA VAL A 16 -3.15 10.95 -12.84
C VAL A 16 -3.49 12.24 -13.57
N VAL A 17 -4.55 12.94 -13.15
CA VAL A 17 -5.08 14.15 -13.82
C VAL A 17 -5.42 15.25 -12.80
N SER A 18 -5.60 16.47 -13.29
CA SER A 18 -6.03 17.66 -12.51
C SER A 18 -7.39 18.23 -12.94
N ALA A 19 -8.00 17.66 -13.98
CA ALA A 19 -9.27 18.09 -14.55
C ALA A 19 -10.21 16.90 -14.74
N VAL A 20 -11.51 17.14 -14.57
CA VAL A 20 -12.56 16.17 -14.83
C VAL A 20 -12.68 16.00 -16.35
N THR A 21 -12.86 14.76 -16.79
CA THR A 21 -13.15 14.41 -18.19
C THR A 21 -14.47 13.69 -18.22
N GLN A 22 -15.39 14.12 -19.10
CA GLN A 22 -16.72 13.53 -19.21
C GLN A 22 -16.63 12.05 -19.59
N GLY A 23 -17.45 11.21 -18.94
CA GLY A 23 -17.48 9.76 -19.15
C GLY A 23 -16.37 8.97 -18.46
N ALA A 24 -15.39 9.63 -17.84
CA ALA A 24 -14.38 8.97 -17.00
C ALA A 24 -14.83 8.90 -15.54
N LYS A 25 -14.29 7.91 -14.81
CA LYS A 25 -14.49 7.74 -13.38
C LYS A 25 -13.20 8.02 -12.60
N PHE A 26 -13.33 8.58 -11.40
CA PHE A 26 -12.21 9.10 -10.64
C PHE A 26 -12.17 8.61 -9.19
N ILE A 27 -10.94 8.44 -8.70
CA ILE A 27 -10.61 8.50 -7.26
C ILE A 27 -10.00 9.88 -7.01
N GLY A 28 -10.62 10.68 -6.14
CA GLY A 28 -10.16 12.01 -5.78
C GLY A 28 -9.19 12.00 -4.60
N THR A 29 -8.14 12.80 -4.67
CA THR A 29 -7.27 13.11 -3.52
C THR A 29 -6.67 14.51 -3.66
N HIS A 30 -6.02 15.04 -2.63
CA HIS A 30 -5.47 16.39 -2.67
C HIS A 30 -4.27 16.53 -3.64
N ASN A 31 -4.02 17.76 -4.06
CA ASN A 31 -2.96 18.14 -5.00
C ASN A 31 -1.73 18.78 -4.31
N GLY A 32 -1.54 18.52 -3.01
CA GLY A 32 -0.40 19.06 -2.24
C GLY A 32 0.86 18.19 -2.27
N THR A 33 1.78 18.45 -1.34
CA THR A 33 2.82 17.50 -0.95
C THR A 33 2.17 16.16 -0.63
N PHE A 34 2.69 15.08 -1.18
CA PHE A 34 2.09 13.77 -1.00
C PHE A 34 2.64 13.07 0.24
N HIS A 35 1.79 12.29 0.91
CA HIS A 35 2.13 11.45 2.05
C HIS A 35 2.02 9.97 1.67
N CYS A 36 2.34 9.11 2.63
CA CYS A 36 2.15 7.67 2.45
C CYS A 36 0.65 7.32 2.55
N ASP A 37 -0.13 8.11 3.27
CA ASP A 37 -1.53 7.86 3.53
C ASP A 37 -2.36 7.79 2.25
N GLU A 38 -2.46 8.89 1.51
CA GLU A 38 -3.29 8.96 0.31
C GLU A 38 -2.72 8.11 -0.83
N ALA A 39 -1.39 7.96 -0.89
CA ALA A 39 -0.74 7.07 -1.84
C ALA A 39 -1.13 5.59 -1.59
N LEU A 40 -1.18 5.16 -0.33
CA LEU A 40 -1.62 3.82 0.04
C LEU A 40 -3.14 3.67 -0.12
N ALA A 41 -3.94 4.65 0.28
CA ALA A 41 -5.40 4.64 0.15
C ALA A 41 -5.83 4.45 -1.31
N VAL A 42 -5.25 5.24 -2.23
CA VAL A 42 -5.50 5.09 -3.68
C VAL A 42 -5.04 3.72 -4.17
N SER A 43 -3.84 3.27 -3.77
CA SER A 43 -3.31 1.97 -4.16
C SER A 43 -4.22 0.80 -3.75
N LEU A 44 -4.75 0.85 -2.52
CA LEU A 44 -5.67 -0.14 -1.97
C LEU A 44 -6.97 -0.19 -2.76
N LEU A 45 -7.60 0.96 -3.02
CA LEU A 45 -8.82 1.03 -3.84
C LEU A 45 -8.58 0.45 -5.24
N LYS A 46 -7.47 0.81 -5.89
CA LYS A 46 -7.14 0.35 -7.25
C LYS A 46 -6.88 -1.16 -7.38
N ILE A 47 -6.70 -1.89 -6.28
CA ILE A 47 -6.64 -3.36 -6.30
C ILE A 47 -8.02 -3.94 -6.64
N LEU A 48 -9.10 -3.30 -6.19
CA LEU A 48 -10.45 -3.80 -6.38
C LEU A 48 -10.90 -3.63 -7.84
N PRO A 49 -11.59 -4.63 -8.42
CA PRO A 49 -12.15 -4.54 -9.78
C PRO A 49 -13.04 -3.32 -10.00
N ARG A 50 -13.71 -2.83 -8.94
CA ARG A 50 -14.55 -1.64 -8.99
C ARG A 50 -13.78 -0.37 -9.38
N PHE A 51 -12.54 -0.21 -8.89
CA PHE A 51 -11.77 1.03 -9.04
C PHE A 51 -10.51 0.87 -9.91
N GLU A 52 -10.26 -0.32 -10.45
CA GLU A 52 -9.02 -0.63 -11.16
C GLU A 52 -8.79 0.29 -12.37
N SER A 53 -9.86 0.70 -13.06
CA SER A 53 -9.81 1.55 -14.26
C SER A 53 -9.97 3.04 -13.99
N HIS A 54 -10.27 3.44 -12.74
CA HIS A 54 -10.46 4.85 -12.38
C HIS A 54 -9.16 5.62 -12.52
N ALA A 55 -9.26 6.83 -13.08
CA ALA A 55 -8.18 7.80 -13.04
C ALA A 55 -8.05 8.42 -11.64
N ILE A 56 -6.86 8.90 -11.30
CA ILE A 56 -6.60 9.58 -10.04
C ILE A 56 -6.72 11.08 -10.30
N LEU A 57 -7.72 11.73 -9.71
CA LEU A 57 -7.93 13.17 -9.81
C LEU A 57 -7.30 13.86 -8.59
N ARG A 58 -6.23 14.63 -8.82
CA ARG A 58 -5.57 15.41 -7.76
C ARG A 58 -6.11 16.84 -7.72
N THR A 59 -6.90 17.18 -6.72
CA THR A 59 -7.55 18.50 -6.57
C THR A 59 -8.05 18.73 -5.13
N ARG A 60 -8.30 19.99 -4.77
CA ARG A 60 -9.06 20.39 -3.55
C ARG A 60 -10.39 21.08 -3.87
N ASP A 61 -10.68 21.23 -5.15
CA ASP A 61 -11.93 21.80 -5.66
C ASP A 61 -13.09 20.84 -5.37
N LEU A 62 -14.01 21.26 -4.51
CA LEU A 62 -15.16 20.46 -4.08
C LEU A 62 -16.11 20.11 -5.24
N GLU A 63 -16.22 21.00 -6.24
CA GLU A 63 -17.06 20.73 -7.42
C GLU A 63 -16.45 19.58 -8.22
N LYS A 64 -15.14 19.59 -8.45
CA LYS A 64 -14.44 18.48 -9.11
C LYS A 64 -14.49 17.20 -8.30
N LEU A 65 -14.35 17.27 -6.97
CA LEU A 65 -14.45 16.11 -6.09
C LEU A 65 -15.87 15.50 -6.07
N SER A 66 -16.92 16.28 -6.34
CA SER A 66 -18.29 15.75 -6.44
C SER A 66 -18.45 14.74 -7.59
N HIS A 67 -17.60 14.81 -8.62
CA HIS A 67 -17.56 13.88 -9.75
C HIS A 67 -16.79 12.57 -9.45
N CYS A 68 -16.11 12.48 -8.31
CA CYS A 68 -15.35 11.29 -7.93
C CYS A 68 -16.25 10.23 -7.30
N GLU A 69 -16.01 8.97 -7.68
CA GLU A 69 -16.70 7.82 -7.09
C GLU A 69 -16.20 7.55 -5.68
N ALA A 70 -14.91 7.76 -5.43
CA ALA A 70 -14.28 7.72 -4.10
C ALA A 70 -13.41 8.95 -3.91
N VAL A 71 -13.35 9.48 -2.69
CA VAL A 71 -12.47 10.59 -2.31
C VAL A 71 -11.73 10.22 -1.04
N VAL A 72 -10.42 10.38 -1.04
CA VAL A 72 -9.53 10.06 0.09
C VAL A 72 -8.64 11.25 0.41
N ASP A 73 -8.38 11.48 1.70
CA ASP A 73 -7.45 12.48 2.20
C ASP A 73 -7.73 13.93 1.76
N VAL A 74 -8.99 14.21 1.41
CA VAL A 74 -9.46 15.53 1.02
C VAL A 74 -10.99 15.61 1.10
N GLY A 75 -11.51 16.82 1.25
CA GLY A 75 -12.94 17.11 1.24
C GLY A 75 -13.53 17.35 2.62
N GLY A 76 -12.80 17.03 3.69
CA GLY A 76 -13.21 17.30 5.06
C GLY A 76 -14.39 16.46 5.53
N GLU A 77 -14.65 15.31 4.91
CA GLU A 77 -15.82 14.47 5.17
C GLU A 77 -15.47 12.98 5.27
N TYR A 78 -15.98 12.31 6.31
CA TYR A 78 -16.03 10.86 6.41
C TYR A 78 -17.49 10.40 6.26
N ASP A 79 -17.82 9.85 5.10
CA ASP A 79 -19.10 9.23 4.78
C ASP A 79 -18.84 8.03 3.86
N PHE A 80 -18.95 6.82 4.42
CA PHE A 80 -18.71 5.61 3.65
C PHE A 80 -19.78 5.33 2.59
N ALA A 81 -21.04 5.74 2.81
CA ALA A 81 -22.10 5.55 1.82
C ALA A 81 -21.80 6.33 0.52
N ARG A 82 -21.12 7.47 0.65
CA ARG A 82 -20.60 8.27 -0.46
C ARG A 82 -19.12 8.03 -0.77
N ILE A 83 -18.46 7.10 -0.07
CA ILE A 83 -17.03 6.78 -0.18
C ILE A 83 -16.17 8.05 -0.08
N ARG A 84 -16.47 8.89 0.92
CA ARG A 84 -15.66 10.02 1.36
C ARG A 84 -14.90 9.56 2.59
N LEU A 85 -13.60 9.42 2.45
CA LEU A 85 -12.72 8.77 3.43
C LEU A 85 -11.60 9.74 3.81
N ASP A 86 -11.99 10.89 4.35
CA ASP A 86 -11.09 11.89 4.90
C ASP A 86 -11.16 11.83 6.44
N HIS A 87 -10.01 11.96 7.11
CA HIS A 87 -9.84 11.88 8.57
C HIS A 87 -9.54 13.25 9.23
N HIS A 88 -9.43 14.33 8.44
CA HIS A 88 -8.99 15.65 8.91
C HIS A 88 -10.02 16.41 9.76
N GLN A 89 -11.21 15.85 10.01
CA GLN A 89 -12.19 16.52 10.85
C GLN A 89 -11.68 16.55 12.30
N LYS A 90 -11.81 17.71 12.96
CA LYS A 90 -11.40 17.87 14.36
C LYS A 90 -12.10 16.88 15.30
N THR A 91 -13.32 16.48 14.96
CA THR A 91 -14.16 15.55 15.71
C THR A 91 -13.92 14.09 15.34
N PHE A 92 -13.10 13.80 14.33
CA PHE A 92 -12.87 12.43 13.89
C PHE A 92 -11.91 11.72 14.85
N THR A 93 -12.39 10.62 15.42
CA THR A 93 -11.68 9.82 16.43
C THR A 93 -11.83 8.31 16.18
N ASP A 94 -12.31 7.91 15.01
CA ASP A 94 -12.50 6.49 14.69
C ASP A 94 -11.16 5.74 14.68
N ALA A 95 -11.19 4.53 15.24
CA ALA A 95 -10.15 3.53 15.15
C ALA A 95 -10.68 2.27 14.43
N LEU A 96 -9.80 1.32 14.13
CA LEU A 96 -10.21 -0.03 13.77
C LEU A 96 -10.68 -0.79 15.03
N ASP A 97 -11.65 -1.70 14.89
CA ASP A 97 -12.19 -2.46 16.02
C ASP A 97 -11.09 -3.18 16.82
N GLY A 98 -11.00 -2.88 18.11
CA GLY A 98 -10.01 -3.44 19.03
C GLY A 98 -8.65 -2.72 19.02
N GLU A 99 -8.52 -1.62 18.26
CA GLU A 99 -7.31 -0.82 18.15
C GLU A 99 -7.53 0.58 18.71
N ASN A 100 -6.44 1.25 19.11
CA ASN A 100 -6.48 2.61 19.67
C ASN A 100 -5.95 3.68 18.71
N THR A 101 -5.30 3.26 17.62
CA THR A 101 -4.72 4.16 16.64
C THR A 101 -5.84 4.80 15.81
N LYS A 102 -5.93 6.13 15.86
CA LYS A 102 -6.84 6.91 15.01
C LYS A 102 -6.54 6.61 13.55
N LEU A 103 -7.56 6.34 12.74
CA LEU A 103 -7.38 6.00 11.33
C LEU A 103 -6.96 7.22 10.50
N SER A 104 -6.11 7.01 9.49
CA SER A 104 -5.96 7.94 8.37
C SER A 104 -6.80 7.46 7.18
N SER A 105 -6.69 8.08 6.01
CA SER A 105 -7.49 7.70 4.84
C SER A 105 -7.19 6.27 4.37
N ALA A 106 -5.94 5.81 4.47
CA ALA A 106 -5.54 4.43 4.21
C ALA A 106 -6.19 3.45 5.20
N GLY A 107 -6.20 3.79 6.50
CA GLY A 107 -6.90 3.04 7.53
C GLY A 107 -8.40 2.97 7.28
N LEU A 108 -9.03 4.06 6.85
CA LEU A 108 -10.44 4.11 6.47
C LEU A 108 -10.75 3.23 5.26
N VAL A 109 -9.93 3.28 4.21
CA VAL A 109 -10.04 2.36 3.07
C VAL A 109 -9.89 0.91 3.54
N TYR A 110 -8.94 0.63 4.42
CA TYR A 110 -8.72 -0.71 4.94
C TYR A 110 -9.87 -1.21 5.83
N LYS A 111 -10.42 -0.34 6.69
CA LYS A 111 -11.57 -0.63 7.54
C LYS A 111 -12.73 -1.18 6.71
N HIS A 112 -13.05 -0.49 5.62
CA HIS A 112 -14.22 -0.83 4.80
C HIS A 112 -13.97 -1.86 3.71
N PHE A 113 -12.78 -1.86 3.10
CA PHE A 113 -12.49 -2.68 1.92
C PHE A 113 -11.38 -3.72 2.15
N GLY A 114 -10.73 -3.75 3.32
CA GLY A 114 -9.55 -4.58 3.56
C GLY A 114 -9.80 -6.07 3.34
N ARG A 115 -11.01 -6.55 3.62
CA ARG A 115 -11.44 -7.94 3.36
C ARG A 115 -11.52 -8.24 1.86
N ASP A 116 -12.19 -7.39 1.09
CA ASP A 116 -12.31 -7.51 -0.36
C ASP A 116 -10.94 -7.39 -1.05
N ILE A 117 -10.08 -6.51 -0.56
CA ILE A 117 -8.71 -6.34 -1.04
C ILE A 117 -7.91 -7.62 -0.81
N LEU A 118 -7.98 -8.19 0.39
CA LEU A 118 -7.30 -9.44 0.72
C LEU A 118 -7.78 -10.61 -0.14
N GLN A 119 -9.10 -10.75 -0.31
CA GLN A 119 -9.66 -11.75 -1.21
C GLN A 119 -9.17 -11.54 -2.65
N THR A 120 -9.20 -10.31 -3.16
CA THR A 120 -8.73 -9.99 -4.52
C THR A 120 -7.26 -10.36 -4.71
N ILE A 121 -6.38 -10.01 -3.76
CA ILE A 121 -4.95 -10.34 -3.82
C ILE A 121 -4.71 -11.86 -3.82
N CYS A 122 -5.55 -12.58 -3.08
CA CYS A 122 -5.47 -14.03 -2.92
C CYS A 122 -6.38 -14.78 -3.89
N ASP A 123 -6.81 -14.17 -5.00
CA ASP A 123 -7.64 -14.77 -6.03
C ASP A 123 -8.91 -15.46 -5.45
N HIS A 124 -9.52 -14.83 -4.44
CA HIS A 124 -10.70 -15.29 -3.69
C HIS A 124 -10.57 -16.67 -3.04
N SER A 125 -9.34 -17.10 -2.73
CA SER A 125 -9.05 -18.42 -2.17
C SER A 125 -9.04 -18.51 -0.64
N LEU A 126 -9.25 -17.40 0.07
CA LEU A 126 -9.21 -17.40 1.53
C LEU A 126 -10.55 -17.84 2.11
N SER A 127 -10.52 -18.76 3.07
CA SER A 127 -11.67 -19.06 3.92
C SER A 127 -11.91 -17.92 4.93
N GLU A 128 -13.13 -17.78 5.42
CA GLU A 128 -13.50 -16.71 6.36
C GLU A 128 -12.60 -16.65 7.61
N PRO A 129 -12.27 -17.77 8.30
CA PRO A 129 -11.39 -17.71 9.46
C PRO A 129 -9.98 -17.21 9.12
N VAL A 130 -9.45 -17.61 7.97
CA VAL A 130 -8.13 -17.18 7.50
C VAL A 130 -8.16 -15.71 7.11
N LEU A 131 -9.23 -15.27 6.43
CA LEU A 131 -9.43 -13.88 6.04
C LEU A 131 -9.41 -12.95 7.26
N GLU A 132 -10.12 -13.30 8.33
CA GLU A 132 -10.14 -12.50 9.56
C GLU A 132 -8.77 -12.42 10.25
N ILE A 133 -8.05 -13.53 10.31
CA ILE A 133 -6.67 -13.56 10.85
C ILE A 133 -5.76 -12.67 10.01
N MET A 134 -5.87 -12.76 8.68
CA MET A 134 -5.09 -11.95 7.75
C MET A 134 -5.43 -10.48 7.84
N TYR A 135 -6.72 -10.14 7.98
CA TYR A 135 -7.22 -8.77 8.11
C TYR A 135 -6.58 -8.07 9.31
N LYS A 136 -6.67 -8.68 10.50
CA LYS A 136 -6.09 -8.12 11.73
C LYS A 136 -4.57 -8.02 11.65
N LYS A 137 -3.88 -9.09 11.20
CA LYS A 137 -2.41 -9.11 11.13
C LYS A 137 -1.87 -8.11 10.10
N LEU A 138 -2.55 -7.93 8.98
CA LEU A 138 -2.12 -6.99 7.96
C LEU A 138 -2.36 -5.55 8.42
N TYR A 139 -3.45 -5.25 9.13
CA TYR A 139 -3.63 -3.95 9.76
C TYR A 139 -2.49 -3.62 10.73
N LYS A 140 -2.35 -4.40 11.82
CA LYS A 140 -1.30 -4.20 12.84
C LYS A 140 0.10 -4.14 12.26
N GLY A 141 0.33 -4.98 11.26
CA GLY A 141 1.66 -5.15 10.69
C GLY A 141 2.01 -4.13 9.62
N PHE A 142 1.04 -3.50 8.96
CA PHE A 142 1.31 -2.76 7.73
C PHE A 142 0.48 -1.49 7.58
N VAL A 143 -0.78 -1.45 7.97
CA VAL A 143 -1.60 -0.23 7.79
C VAL A 143 -1.46 0.70 9.00
N GLU A 144 -1.48 0.17 10.22
CA GLU A 144 -1.53 0.96 11.46
C GLU A 144 -0.40 1.98 11.60
N HIS A 145 0.83 1.63 11.20
CA HIS A 145 1.94 2.60 11.28
C HIS A 145 1.79 3.78 10.32
N ILE A 146 1.03 3.62 9.23
CA ILE A 146 0.70 4.73 8.34
C ILE A 146 -0.34 5.62 9.01
N ASP A 147 -1.39 5.02 9.58
CA ASP A 147 -2.41 5.73 10.37
C ASP A 147 -1.78 6.56 11.49
N GLY A 148 -0.86 5.95 12.25
CA GLY A 148 -0.17 6.60 13.36
C GLY A 148 0.70 7.78 12.90
N ILE A 149 1.54 7.59 11.88
CA ILE A 149 2.41 8.65 11.36
C ILE A 149 1.59 9.83 10.85
N ASP A 150 0.54 9.56 10.08
CA ASP A 150 -0.25 10.59 9.42
C ASP A 150 -1.11 11.39 10.42
N ASN A 151 -1.58 10.75 11.49
CA ASN A 151 -2.24 11.44 12.60
C ASN A 151 -1.26 12.07 13.63
N GLY A 152 0.06 12.05 13.37
CA GLY A 152 1.06 12.64 14.27
C GLY A 152 1.23 11.92 15.60
N VAL A 153 0.91 10.61 15.64
CA VAL A 153 1.12 9.76 16.81
C VAL A 153 2.59 9.32 16.85
N GLU A 154 3.26 9.56 17.96
CA GLU A 154 4.62 9.08 18.18
C GLU A 154 4.68 7.54 18.18
N VAL A 155 5.78 6.97 17.68
CA VAL A 155 5.95 5.50 17.61
C VAL A 155 5.86 4.87 19.01
N ALA A 156 6.40 5.55 20.03
CA ALA A 156 6.35 5.13 21.41
C ALA A 156 6.30 6.35 22.35
N SER A 157 5.31 6.36 23.23
CA SER A 157 5.20 7.31 24.36
C SER A 157 5.24 6.56 25.70
N GLY A 158 5.99 5.45 25.73
CA GLY A 158 5.95 4.40 26.75
C GLY A 158 6.05 3.04 26.05
N PRO A 159 5.06 2.13 26.21
CA PRO A 159 4.87 1.02 25.29
C PRO A 159 4.75 1.49 23.83
N SER A 160 5.12 0.64 22.87
CA SER A 160 5.00 0.97 21.44
C SER A 160 3.54 1.20 21.07
N ASN A 161 3.22 2.36 20.47
CA ASN A 161 1.88 2.68 20.01
C ASN A 161 1.53 1.88 18.75
N TYR A 162 2.49 1.72 17.85
CA TYR A 162 2.39 0.87 16.64
C TYR A 162 3.76 0.33 16.25
N ALA A 163 3.80 -0.68 15.37
CA ALA A 163 5.03 -1.33 14.92
C ALA A 163 5.40 -0.97 13.48
N ILE A 164 6.60 -0.44 13.27
CA ILE A 164 7.15 -0.22 11.91
C ILE A 164 7.87 -1.49 11.45
N THR A 165 7.25 -2.24 10.54
CA THR A 165 7.79 -3.52 10.06
C THR A 165 8.38 -3.47 8.66
N THR A 166 8.49 -2.27 8.09
CA THR A 166 8.89 -2.00 6.70
C THR A 166 10.20 -1.21 6.61
N SER A 167 10.96 -1.09 7.71
CA SER A 167 12.27 -0.44 7.74
C SER A 167 13.25 -1.07 6.74
N LEU A 168 14.32 -0.37 6.36
CA LEU A 168 15.32 -0.91 5.43
C LEU A 168 15.89 -2.25 5.94
N SER A 169 16.25 -2.32 7.22
CA SER A 169 16.73 -3.54 7.86
C SER A 169 15.68 -4.65 7.84
N ALA A 170 14.41 -4.34 8.09
CA ALA A 170 13.34 -5.34 7.99
C ALA A 170 13.17 -5.85 6.55
N ARG A 171 13.25 -4.97 5.55
CA ARG A 171 13.20 -5.35 4.12
C ARG A 171 14.34 -6.27 3.71
N VAL A 172 15.56 -6.01 4.21
CA VAL A 172 16.70 -6.91 4.03
C VAL A 172 16.45 -8.25 4.73
N GLY A 173 15.98 -8.22 5.98
CA GLY A 173 15.66 -9.42 6.75
C GLY A 173 14.59 -10.31 6.08
N TYR A 174 13.63 -9.74 5.35
CA TYR A 174 12.64 -10.51 4.60
C TYR A 174 13.23 -11.30 3.42
N LEU A 175 14.48 -11.06 3.03
CA LEU A 175 15.19 -11.82 2.00
C LEU A 175 15.92 -13.05 2.56
N ASN A 176 16.06 -13.17 3.89
CA ASN A 176 16.63 -14.36 4.51
C ASN A 176 15.77 -15.61 4.27
N PRO A 177 16.38 -16.81 4.22
CA PRO A 177 15.63 -18.06 4.21
C PRO A 177 14.70 -18.15 5.41
N ARG A 178 13.51 -18.71 5.19
CA ARG A 178 12.55 -18.93 6.27
C ARG A 178 13.00 -20.08 7.15
N TRP A 179 12.54 -20.11 8.39
CA TRP A 179 12.81 -21.22 9.32
C TRP A 179 12.40 -22.61 8.77
N ASN A 180 11.47 -22.66 7.81
CA ASN A 180 11.02 -23.86 7.13
C ASN A 180 11.56 -24.02 5.69
N GLU A 181 12.56 -23.22 5.31
CA GLU A 181 13.30 -23.37 4.05
C GLU A 181 14.69 -23.94 4.33
N SER A 182 15.35 -24.46 3.28
CA SER A 182 16.75 -24.91 3.39
C SER A 182 17.65 -23.78 3.93
N GLN A 183 18.43 -24.11 4.95
CA GLN A 183 19.44 -23.23 5.54
C GLN A 183 20.85 -23.50 4.98
N SER A 184 20.96 -24.18 3.83
CA SER A 184 22.26 -24.48 3.24
C SER A 184 23.01 -23.20 2.83
N ASP A 185 24.35 -23.26 2.86
CA ASP A 185 25.22 -22.15 2.48
C ASP A 185 24.89 -21.61 1.09
N ASP A 186 24.60 -22.49 0.12
CA ASP A 186 24.19 -22.09 -1.23
C ASP A 186 22.93 -21.21 -1.22
N VAL A 187 21.92 -21.59 -0.44
CA VAL A 187 20.67 -20.83 -0.35
C VAL A 187 20.93 -19.49 0.33
N VAL A 188 21.59 -19.48 1.49
CA VAL A 188 21.92 -18.26 2.23
C VAL A 188 22.77 -17.30 1.39
N ASN A 189 23.83 -17.79 0.74
CA ASN A 189 24.72 -16.99 -0.11
C ASN A 189 23.99 -16.44 -1.34
N SER A 190 23.11 -17.22 -1.96
CA SER A 190 22.29 -16.73 -3.08
C SER A 190 21.37 -15.57 -2.65
N ARG A 191 20.77 -15.63 -1.45
CA ARG A 191 19.94 -14.55 -0.89
C ARG A 191 20.76 -13.33 -0.57
N PHE A 192 21.95 -13.51 0.00
CA PHE A 192 22.88 -12.42 0.27
C PHE A 192 23.30 -11.71 -1.03
N HIS A 193 23.60 -12.45 -2.10
CA HIS A 193 23.84 -11.89 -3.43
C HIS A 193 22.64 -11.10 -3.98
N GLN A 194 21.41 -11.56 -3.76
CA GLN A 194 20.19 -10.83 -4.13
C GLN A 194 20.07 -9.50 -3.37
N VAL A 195 20.30 -9.49 -2.06
CA VAL A 195 20.31 -8.26 -1.24
C VAL A 195 21.33 -7.25 -1.79
N ARG A 196 22.57 -7.70 -2.01
CA ARG A 196 23.66 -6.83 -2.48
C ARG A 196 23.40 -6.27 -3.87
N SER A 197 22.78 -7.04 -4.76
CA SER A 197 22.44 -6.62 -6.13
C SER A 197 21.15 -5.78 -6.21
N ALA A 198 20.21 -5.97 -5.29
CA ALA A 198 19.01 -5.16 -5.14
C ALA A 198 19.33 -3.68 -4.83
N SER A 199 20.49 -3.40 -4.23
CA SER A 199 20.99 -2.03 -4.02
C SER A 199 21.44 -1.34 -5.32
N SER A 200 21.69 -2.06 -6.43
CA SER A 200 22.02 -1.45 -7.74
C SER A 200 20.87 -1.51 -8.76
N LYS A 201 19.89 -2.40 -8.56
CA LYS A 201 18.65 -2.46 -9.34
C LYS A 201 17.48 -2.76 -8.41
N SER A 202 16.59 -1.78 -8.24
CA SER A 202 15.28 -1.81 -7.55
C SER A 202 15.02 -3.02 -6.63
N PRO A 203 14.82 -2.83 -5.31
CA PRO A 203 14.69 -3.92 -4.32
C PRO A 203 13.41 -4.79 -4.42
N ASN A 204 12.73 -4.78 -5.56
CA ASN A 204 11.41 -5.36 -5.77
C ASN A 204 11.40 -6.68 -6.55
N ARG A 205 12.42 -7.55 -6.49
CA ARG A 205 12.31 -8.94 -6.97
C ARG A 205 12.53 -9.94 -5.84
N LEU A 206 11.43 -10.54 -5.38
CA LEU A 206 11.47 -11.80 -4.63
C LEU A 206 11.23 -12.96 -5.63
N PRO A 207 11.90 -14.12 -5.45
CA PRO A 207 11.76 -15.25 -6.36
C PRO A 207 10.40 -15.95 -6.23
N ARG A 208 9.94 -16.53 -7.35
CA ARG A 208 8.73 -17.35 -7.43
C ARG A 208 9.08 -18.78 -7.04
N HIS A 209 8.37 -19.34 -6.07
CA HIS A 209 8.32 -20.80 -5.88
C HIS A 209 6.88 -21.27 -5.77
N HIS A 210 6.56 -22.30 -6.54
CA HIS A 210 5.31 -23.06 -6.51
C HIS A 210 5.53 -24.30 -5.65
N HIS A 211 4.92 -24.35 -4.46
CA HIS A 211 4.52 -25.62 -3.84
C HIS A 211 3.36 -25.39 -2.86
N LEU A 212 2.37 -26.28 -2.94
CA LEU A 212 1.11 -26.29 -2.19
C LEU A 212 1.26 -27.12 -0.90
N GLY A 213 0.62 -26.66 0.18
CA GLY A 213 0.37 -27.46 1.39
C GLY A 213 0.28 -26.63 2.67
N HIS A 214 -0.94 -26.44 3.18
CA HIS A 214 -1.28 -26.09 4.58
C HIS A 214 -0.38 -25.07 5.33
N GLU A 215 -0.18 -23.85 4.79
CA GLU A 215 0.36 -22.71 5.55
C GLU A 215 -0.20 -21.36 5.01
N LEU A 216 -1.51 -21.33 4.73
CA LEU A 216 -2.17 -20.23 4.02
C LEU A 216 -2.03 -18.87 4.75
N ASP A 217 -1.99 -18.87 6.09
CA ASP A 217 -1.98 -17.64 6.90
C ASP A 217 -0.72 -16.79 6.69
N ARG A 218 0.48 -17.37 6.84
CA ARG A 218 1.74 -16.60 6.80
C ARG A 218 2.20 -16.32 5.38
N VAL A 219 1.97 -17.25 4.45
CA VAL A 219 2.25 -17.06 3.03
C VAL A 219 1.32 -16.01 2.44
N GLY A 220 0.02 -16.05 2.77
CA GLY A 220 -0.97 -15.05 2.37
C GLY A 220 -0.63 -13.65 2.87
N ILE A 221 -0.26 -13.49 4.15
CA ILE A 221 0.12 -12.17 4.71
C ILE A 221 1.37 -11.60 4.03
N ARG A 222 2.40 -12.42 3.81
CA ARG A 222 3.60 -11.96 3.09
C ARG A 222 3.29 -11.60 1.64
N ARG A 223 2.45 -12.38 0.97
CA ARG A 223 1.97 -12.11 -0.39
C ARG A 223 1.22 -10.78 -0.44
N ALA A 224 0.27 -10.54 0.46
CA ALA A 224 -0.46 -9.28 0.57
C ALA A 224 0.46 -8.10 0.87
N ARG A 225 1.31 -8.21 1.89
CA ARG A 225 2.31 -7.17 2.21
C ARG A 225 3.22 -6.84 1.03
N ALA A 226 3.71 -7.85 0.31
CA ALA A 226 4.59 -7.62 -0.83
C ALA A 226 3.86 -6.90 -1.98
N VAL A 227 2.59 -7.23 -2.22
CA VAL A 227 1.75 -6.54 -3.21
C VAL A 227 1.55 -5.08 -2.81
N LEU A 228 1.13 -4.84 -1.55
CA LEU A 228 0.86 -3.50 -1.06
C LEU A 228 2.13 -2.62 -0.96
N LEU A 229 3.26 -3.19 -0.55
CA LEU A 229 4.52 -2.46 -0.51
C LEU A 229 4.97 -2.06 -1.93
N ARG A 230 4.73 -2.92 -2.93
CA ARG A 230 5.06 -2.62 -4.33
C ARG A 230 4.14 -1.56 -4.93
N SER A 231 2.85 -1.53 -4.57
CA SER A 231 1.93 -0.54 -5.12
C SER A 231 2.28 0.88 -4.68
N VAL A 232 2.76 1.06 -3.46
CA VAL A 232 3.18 2.38 -2.94
C VAL A 232 4.61 2.75 -3.34
N ALA A 233 5.54 1.78 -3.37
CA ALA A 233 6.96 2.07 -3.67
C ALA A 233 7.29 2.22 -5.17
N ALA A 234 6.37 1.88 -6.08
CA ALA A 234 6.64 1.85 -7.52
C ALA A 234 6.91 3.22 -8.17
N GLY A 235 6.56 4.34 -7.52
CA GLY A 235 6.78 5.69 -8.05
C GLY A 235 8.04 6.41 -7.57
N ALA A 236 8.73 5.90 -6.53
CA ALA A 236 9.75 6.66 -5.81
C ALA A 236 11.15 6.69 -6.48
N ILE A 237 11.33 6.08 -7.66
CA ILE A 237 12.64 5.99 -8.33
C ILE A 237 12.49 6.24 -9.84
N HIS A 238 12.19 7.48 -10.20
CA HIS A 238 12.42 8.02 -11.54
C HIS A 238 12.92 9.47 -11.51
N ARG A 239 13.89 9.75 -10.65
CA ARG A 239 14.73 10.95 -10.76
C ARG A 239 16.19 10.57 -10.57
N ARG A 240 16.86 10.20 -11.67
CA ARG A 240 18.28 10.51 -11.96
C ARG A 240 18.70 9.85 -13.27
N SER A 241 18.37 10.49 -14.38
CA SER A 241 19.07 10.36 -15.66
C SER A 241 18.57 11.47 -16.58
N GLY A 242 19.10 12.68 -16.38
CA GLY A 242 18.68 13.88 -17.12
C GLY A 242 19.33 15.16 -16.59
N ALA A 243 20.62 15.12 -16.30
CA ALA A 243 21.44 16.31 -16.15
C ALA A 243 22.86 15.91 -16.59
N GLN A 244 23.06 15.83 -17.90
CA GLN A 244 24.40 15.79 -18.45
C GLN A 244 25.00 17.20 -18.33
N ASN A 245 26.23 17.23 -17.84
CA ASN A 245 27.08 18.40 -17.72
C ASN A 245 27.21 19.14 -19.05
N SER A 246 26.91 20.43 -19.05
CA SER A 246 27.56 21.39 -19.95
C SER A 246 28.31 22.40 -19.07
N LEU A 247 29.59 22.13 -18.85
CA LEU A 247 30.55 23.16 -18.46
C LEU A 247 30.78 24.07 -19.69
N PRO A 248 30.77 25.40 -19.54
CA PRO A 248 31.15 26.29 -20.63
C PRO A 248 32.67 26.23 -20.82
N ALA A 249 33.09 26.10 -22.08
CA ALA A 249 34.47 26.25 -22.49
C ALA A 249 34.95 27.69 -22.27
N ALA A 250 36.16 27.82 -21.75
CA ALA A 250 37.02 28.99 -21.90
C ALA A 250 38.27 28.56 -22.67
#